data_AF-A0A1W6PWP0-F1
#
_entry.id   AF-A0A1W6PWP0-F1
#
_cell.length_a   1.000
_cell.length_b   1.000
_cell.length_c   1.000
_cell.angle_alpha   90.00
_cell.angle_beta   90.00
_cell.angle_gamma   90.00
#
_symmetry.space_group_name_H-M   'P 1'
#
loop_
_entity.id
_entity.type
_entity.pdbx_description
1 polymer ?
#
loop_
_entity_poly.entity_id
_entity_poly.type
_entity_poly.pdbx_seq_one_letter_code
_entity_poly.pdbx_strand_id
1 'polypeptide(L)'
;MRSLAMTSSPDQQAAVDTTATIRSLNDAFRRNPTAGRAVITPGVSSLPHDRRLALLMAVVGFTAFDAGNDPYNEHDFGAVEQNGVSYFWKIDYYDLDYNMGSPDPANPHVTRRVLTIMRADEY
;
A
#
# COMPACT_ATOMS: atom_id res chain seq x y z
N MET A 1 14.84 33.56 20.64
CA MET A 1 14.00 33.15 19.50
C MET A 1 12.89 32.26 20.02
N ARG A 2 11.64 32.73 20.05
CA ARG A 2 10.50 31.91 20.48
C ARG A 2 10.14 30.97 19.35
N SER A 3 10.34 29.67 19.55
CA SER A 3 9.85 28.63 18.64
C SER A 3 8.33 28.57 18.78
N LEU A 4 7.61 28.87 17.69
CA LEU A 4 6.16 28.72 17.63
C LEU A 4 5.86 27.22 17.58
N ALA A 5 5.40 26.65 18.69
CA ALA A 5 4.76 25.34 18.69
C ALA A 5 3.46 25.45 17.90
N MET A 6 3.48 25.04 16.63
CA MET A 6 2.27 24.82 15.84
C MET A 6 1.52 23.66 16.49
N THR A 7 0.56 23.97 17.35
CA THR A 7 -0.31 22.97 17.96
C THR A 7 -1.42 22.67 16.95
N SER A 8 -1.44 21.44 16.43
CA SER A 8 -2.47 20.96 15.50
C SER A 8 -3.86 21.05 16.14
N SER A 9 -4.89 21.37 15.34
CA SER A 9 -6.28 21.31 15.82
C SER A 9 -6.73 19.87 16.09
N PRO A 10 -7.79 19.65 16.90
CA PRO A 10 -8.32 18.31 17.17
C PRO A 10 -8.65 17.50 15.91
N ASP A 11 -9.20 18.16 14.88
CA ASP A 11 -9.54 17.50 13.60
C ASP A 11 -8.29 17.06 12.83
N GLN A 12 -7.23 17.88 12.85
CA GLN A 12 -5.94 17.52 12.25
C GLN A 12 -5.29 16.35 13.00
N GLN A 13 -5.43 16.30 14.33
CA GLN A 13 -4.91 15.21 15.12
C GLN A 13 -5.65 13.90 14.83
N ALA A 14 -6.99 13.94 14.77
CA ALA A 14 -7.80 12.78 14.42
C ALA A 14 -7.49 12.25 13.00
N ALA A 15 -7.27 13.14 12.03
CA ALA A 15 -6.84 12.77 10.68
C ALA A 15 -5.46 12.08 10.69
N VAL A 16 -4.49 12.62 11.44
CA VAL A 16 -3.16 12.00 11.62
C VAL A 16 -3.27 10.60 12.24
N ASP A 17 -4.10 10.45 13.27
CA ASP A 17 -4.31 9.16 13.94
C ASP A 17 -4.99 8.13 13.01
N THR A 18 -5.91 8.61 12.15
CA THR A 18 -6.54 7.81 11.09
C THR A 18 -5.52 7.33 10.07
N THR A 19 -4.72 8.24 9.51
CA THR A 19 -3.66 7.90 8.55
C THR A 19 -2.63 6.93 9.16
N ALA A 20 -2.22 7.12 10.41
CA ALA A 20 -1.31 6.20 11.10
C ALA A 20 -1.93 4.80 11.27
N THR A 21 -3.23 4.71 11.52
CA THR A 21 -3.96 3.45 11.60
C THR A 21 -3.99 2.74 10.24
N ILE A 22 -4.35 3.46 9.17
CA ILE A 22 -4.35 2.94 7.80
C ILE A 22 -2.97 2.42 7.42
N ARG A 23 -1.92 3.21 7.67
CA ARG A 23 -0.53 2.82 7.45
C ARG A 23 -0.16 1.52 8.14
N SER A 24 -0.47 1.41 9.43
CA SER A 24 -0.16 0.20 10.20
C SER A 24 -0.86 -1.04 9.63
N LEU A 25 -2.11 -0.90 9.18
CA LEU A 25 -2.87 -1.99 8.58
C LEU A 25 -2.33 -2.37 7.19
N ASN A 26 -1.92 -1.39 6.40
CA ASN A 26 -1.30 -1.61 5.09
C ASN A 26 0.05 -2.31 5.21
N ASP A 27 0.91 -1.85 6.12
CA ASP A 27 2.19 -2.52 6.39
C ASP A 27 1.99 -3.95 6.88
N ALA A 28 1.03 -4.19 7.77
CA ALA A 28 0.72 -5.54 8.24
C ALA A 28 0.25 -6.45 7.10
N PHE A 29 -0.63 -5.95 6.23
CA PHE A 29 -1.12 -6.72 5.08
C PHE A 29 -0.04 -6.94 4.01
N ARG A 30 0.73 -5.90 3.65
CA ARG A 30 1.84 -5.98 2.70
C ARG A 30 2.90 -6.98 3.13
N ARG A 31 3.21 -7.04 4.43
CA ARG A 31 4.18 -7.99 4.99
C ARG A 31 3.65 -9.42 5.07
N ASN A 32 2.33 -9.58 5.10
CA ASN A 32 1.65 -10.88 5.08
C ASN A 32 0.49 -10.92 4.07
N PRO A 33 0.78 -10.93 2.76
CA PRO A 33 -0.26 -10.83 1.73
C PRO A 33 -1.18 -12.05 1.69
N THR A 34 -0.81 -13.16 2.34
CA THR A 34 -1.65 -14.35 2.48
C THR A 34 -2.85 -14.16 3.41
N ALA A 35 -2.85 -13.10 4.23
CA ALA A 35 -3.97 -12.75 5.11
C ALA A 35 -5.18 -12.16 4.36
N GLY A 36 -5.06 -11.93 3.04
CA GLY A 36 -6.10 -11.34 2.22
C GLY A 36 -5.96 -11.74 0.76
N ARG A 37 -6.31 -10.82 -0.15
CA ARG A 37 -6.27 -11.07 -1.59
C ARG A 37 -5.07 -10.36 -2.21
N ALA A 38 -4.16 -11.13 -2.77
CA ALA A 38 -3.09 -10.61 -3.62
C ALA A 38 -3.36 -11.04 -5.07
N VAL A 39 -3.25 -10.09 -6.00
CA VAL A 39 -3.41 -10.30 -7.43
C VAL A 39 -2.20 -9.79 -8.19
N ILE A 40 -1.91 -10.42 -9.31
CA ILE A 40 -0.82 -10.03 -10.20
C ILE A 40 -1.37 -9.87 -11.61
N THR A 41 -0.88 -8.88 -12.35
CA THR A 41 -1.25 -8.67 -13.75
C THR A 41 -0.61 -9.70 -14.68
N PRO A 42 -1.08 -9.84 -15.95
CA PRO A 42 -0.47 -10.75 -16.91
C PRO A 42 1.03 -10.55 -17.10
N GLY A 43 1.51 -9.30 -17.12
CA GLY A 43 2.93 -8.97 -17.23
C GLY A 43 3.76 -9.56 -16.10
N VAL A 44 3.29 -9.48 -14.86
CA VAL A 44 3.95 -10.12 -13.71
C VAL A 44 3.77 -11.64 -13.72
N SER A 45 2.58 -12.13 -14.08
CA SER A 45 2.27 -13.57 -14.16
C SER A 45 3.16 -14.31 -15.16
N SER A 46 3.50 -13.66 -16.29
CA SER A 46 4.37 -14.23 -17.33
C SER A 46 5.84 -14.39 -16.93
N LEU A 47 6.28 -13.79 -15.82
CA LEU A 47 7.65 -13.90 -15.36
C LEU A 47 8.00 -15.33 -14.92
N PRO A 48 9.28 -15.74 -15.03
CA PRO A 48 9.79 -16.93 -14.37
C PRO A 48 9.48 -16.93 -12.85
N HIS A 49 9.29 -18.12 -12.27
CA HIS A 49 8.86 -18.26 -10.87
C HIS A 49 9.81 -17.57 -9.87
N ASP A 50 11.11 -17.73 -10.05
CA ASP A 50 12.15 -17.08 -9.25
C ASP A 50 12.06 -15.55 -9.30
N ARG A 51 11.77 -14.99 -10.48
CA ARG A 51 11.57 -13.54 -10.65
C ARG A 51 10.28 -13.05 -10.00
N ARG A 52 9.17 -13.79 -10.12
CA ARG A 52 7.93 -13.47 -9.39
C ARG A 52 8.15 -13.50 -7.88
N LEU A 53 8.86 -14.50 -7.36
CA LEU A 53 9.17 -14.61 -5.94
C LEU A 53 10.06 -13.46 -5.47
N ALA A 54 11.10 -13.12 -6.23
CA ALA A 54 11.97 -11.98 -5.92
C ALA A 54 11.19 -10.66 -5.90
N LEU A 55 10.25 -10.46 -6.83
CA LEU A 55 9.37 -9.29 -6.85
C LEU A 55 8.45 -9.26 -5.63
N LEU A 56 7.80 -10.38 -5.28
CA LEU A 56 6.97 -10.46 -4.09
C LEU A 56 7.76 -10.15 -2.80
N MET A 57 8.99 -10.66 -2.68
CA MET A 57 9.86 -10.36 -1.53
C MET A 57 10.27 -8.89 -1.48
N ALA A 58 10.52 -8.26 -2.62
CA ALA A 58 10.77 -6.82 -2.68
C ALA A 58 9.55 -6.00 -2.21
N VAL A 59 8.33 -6.40 -2.59
CA VAL A 59 7.08 -5.75 -2.14
C VAL A 59 6.86 -5.94 -0.63
N VAL A 60 7.00 -7.17 -0.12
CA VAL A 60 6.88 -7.52 1.30
C VAL A 60 7.89 -6.73 2.16
N GLY A 61 9.12 -6.58 1.65
CA GLY A 61 10.22 -5.90 2.32
C GLY A 61 10.35 -4.40 2.03
N PHE A 62 9.46 -3.81 1.23
CA PHE A 62 9.58 -2.43 0.78
C PHE A 62 9.58 -1.43 1.96
N THR A 63 10.50 -0.47 1.95
CA THR A 63 10.57 0.59 2.97
C THR A 63 10.94 1.96 2.39
N ALA A 64 11.08 2.06 1.06
CA ALA A 64 11.51 3.27 0.37
C ALA A 64 10.33 4.19 0.07
N PHE A 65 9.57 4.56 1.11
CA PHE A 65 8.46 5.50 1.01
C PHE A 65 8.99 6.94 0.97
N ASP A 66 8.45 7.73 0.06
CA ASP A 66 8.76 9.14 -0.11
C ASP A 66 7.53 9.93 -0.60
N ALA A 67 7.67 11.25 -0.73
CA ALA A 67 6.55 12.11 -1.15
C ALA A 67 6.01 11.81 -2.57
N GLY A 68 6.76 11.08 -3.39
CA GLY A 68 6.36 10.71 -4.75
C GLY A 68 5.51 9.44 -4.81
N ASN A 69 5.80 8.46 -3.94
CA ASN A 69 5.06 7.18 -3.90
C ASN A 69 4.09 7.05 -2.72
N ASP A 70 4.15 7.96 -1.75
CA ASP A 70 3.33 7.91 -0.53
C ASP A 70 2.85 9.33 -0.11
N PRO A 71 2.14 10.05 -0.99
CA PRO A 71 1.70 11.42 -0.72
C PRO A 71 0.72 11.52 0.46
N TYR A 72 0.02 10.43 0.77
CA TYR A 72 -0.95 10.35 1.86
C TYR A 72 -0.39 9.72 3.13
N ASN A 73 0.86 9.25 3.10
CA ASN A 73 1.53 8.61 4.24
C ASN A 73 0.78 7.36 4.73
N GLU A 74 0.14 6.64 3.82
CA GLU A 74 -0.68 5.45 4.06
C GLU A 74 0.07 4.15 3.73
N HIS A 75 1.21 4.22 3.05
CA HIS A 75 1.97 3.05 2.60
C HIS A 75 1.15 2.11 1.70
N ASP A 76 0.28 2.67 0.86
CA ASP A 76 -0.63 1.95 -0.03
C ASP A 76 -0.11 1.82 -1.46
N PHE A 77 1.02 2.46 -1.80
CA PHE A 77 1.63 2.38 -3.13
C PHE A 77 3.17 2.30 -3.03
N GLY A 78 3.79 1.66 -4.02
CA GLY A 78 5.23 1.71 -4.18
C GLY A 78 5.71 1.21 -5.54
N ALA A 79 6.97 1.54 -5.83
CA ALA A 79 7.63 1.19 -7.08
C ALA A 79 8.90 0.38 -6.82
N VAL A 80 9.08 -0.71 -7.56
CA VAL A 80 10.24 -1.61 -7.47
C VAL A 80 10.86 -1.72 -8.86
N GLU A 81 12.17 -1.55 -8.97
CA GLU A 81 12.90 -1.82 -10.19
C GLU A 81 13.62 -3.18 -10.10
N GLN A 82 13.46 -4.05 -11.10
CA GLN A 82 14.22 -5.30 -11.22
C GLN A 82 14.64 -5.53 -12.68
N ASN A 83 15.95 -5.69 -12.91
CA ASN A 83 16.53 -5.93 -14.23
C ASN A 83 16.13 -4.87 -15.29
N GLY A 84 16.07 -3.60 -14.91
CA GLY A 84 15.68 -2.51 -15.81
C GLY A 84 14.18 -2.46 -16.15
N VAL A 85 13.35 -3.23 -15.44
CA VAL A 85 11.89 -3.17 -15.54
C VAL A 85 11.33 -2.58 -14.25
N SER A 86 10.46 -1.57 -14.39
CA SER A 86 9.72 -0.98 -13.29
C SER A 86 8.43 -1.74 -13.04
N TYR A 87 8.17 -2.02 -11.77
CA TYR A 87 6.96 -2.65 -11.27
C TYR A 87 6.32 -1.74 -10.24
N PHE A 88 4.99 -1.67 -10.26
CA PHE A 88 4.22 -1.01 -9.23
C PHE A 88 3.49 -2.04 -8.39
N TRP A 89 3.28 -1.70 -7.13
CA TRP A 89 2.34 -2.39 -6.28
C TRP A 89 1.44 -1.38 -5.60
N LYS A 90 0.21 -1.78 -5.34
CA LYS A 90 -0.75 -0.96 -4.59
C LYS A 90 -1.65 -1.79 -3.69
N ILE A 91 -2.20 -1.17 -2.65
CA ILE A 91 -3.24 -1.71 -1.77
C ILE A 91 -4.52 -0.92 -1.99
N ASP A 92 -5.51 -1.56 -2.60
CA ASP A 92 -6.84 -0.97 -2.76
C ASP A 92 -7.75 -1.34 -1.56
N TYR A 93 -8.61 -0.39 -1.15
CA TYR A 93 -9.57 -0.57 -0.06
C TYR A 93 -10.97 -0.84 -0.60
N TYR A 94 -11.48 -2.05 -0.40
CA TYR A 94 -12.82 -2.45 -0.80
C TYR A 94 -13.75 -2.65 0.40
N ASP A 95 -15.05 -2.55 0.15
CA ASP A 95 -16.08 -3.09 1.05
C ASP A 95 -15.93 -4.62 1.23
N LEU A 96 -16.76 -5.21 2.10
CA LEU A 96 -16.67 -6.62 2.44
C LEU A 96 -16.97 -7.58 1.27
N ASP A 97 -17.67 -7.08 0.25
CA ASP A 97 -18.14 -7.84 -0.92
C ASP A 97 -17.26 -7.61 -2.17
N TYR A 98 -16.25 -6.73 -2.09
CA TYR A 98 -15.36 -6.34 -3.20
C TYR A 98 -16.06 -5.61 -4.36
N ASN A 99 -17.18 -4.93 -4.09
CA ASN A 99 -17.96 -4.24 -5.13
C ASN A 99 -17.63 -2.76 -5.23
N MET A 100 -17.46 -2.10 -4.08
CA MET A 100 -17.20 -0.67 -3.99
C MET A 100 -16.00 -0.38 -3.07
N GLY A 101 -15.58 0.88 -3.03
CA GLY A 101 -14.59 1.34 -2.06
C GLY A 101 -15.08 1.22 -0.63
N SER A 102 -14.18 0.90 0.30
CA SER A 102 -14.53 0.84 1.73
C SER A 102 -15.01 2.22 2.24
N PRO A 103 -16.04 2.27 3.11
CA PRO A 103 -16.44 3.52 3.76
C PRO A 103 -15.44 4.00 4.82
N ASP A 104 -14.57 3.13 5.33
CA ASP A 104 -13.58 3.47 6.37
C ASP A 104 -12.35 2.55 6.30
N PRO A 105 -11.31 2.96 5.55
CA PRO A 105 -10.06 2.20 5.44
C PRO A 105 -9.35 1.94 6.79
N ALA A 106 -9.58 2.78 7.81
CA ALA A 106 -8.97 2.59 9.14
C ALA A 106 -9.66 1.50 9.95
N ASN A 107 -10.86 1.05 9.54
CA ASN A 107 -11.60 0.00 10.21
C ASN A 107 -11.49 -1.34 9.46
N PRO A 108 -10.76 -2.33 10.00
CA PRO A 108 -10.58 -3.63 9.36
C PRO A 108 -11.85 -4.50 9.35
N HIS A 109 -12.87 -4.17 10.13
CA HIS A 109 -14.14 -4.92 10.15
C HIS A 109 -15.07 -4.59 8.98
N VAL A 110 -14.81 -3.48 8.28
CA VAL A 110 -15.60 -3.05 7.11
C VAL A 110 -14.74 -2.92 5.83
N THR A 111 -13.43 -3.16 5.93
CA THR A 111 -12.47 -3.00 4.83
C THR A 111 -11.80 -4.32 4.45
N ARG A 112 -11.85 -4.66 3.17
CA ARG A 112 -10.98 -5.65 2.54
C ARG A 112 -9.84 -4.95 1.82
N ARG A 113 -8.60 -5.36 2.10
CA ARG A 113 -7.42 -4.88 1.39
C ARG A 113 -7.08 -5.84 0.25
N VAL A 114 -6.75 -5.30 -0.92
CA VAL A 114 -6.30 -6.07 -2.08
C VAL A 114 -4.93 -5.56 -2.51
N LEU A 115 -3.92 -6.44 -2.47
CA LEU A 115 -2.58 -6.12 -2.96
C LEU A 115 -2.52 -6.46 -4.45
N THR A 116 -2.27 -5.46 -5.29
CA THR A 116 -2.03 -5.66 -6.72
C THR A 116 -0.56 -5.45 -7.02
N ILE A 117 0.09 -6.37 -7.74
CA ILE A 117 1.46 -6.20 -8.25
C ILE A 117 1.41 -6.25 -9.78
N MET A 118 2.00 -5.24 -10.43
CA MET A 118 1.93 -5.03 -11.87
C MET A 118 3.22 -4.46 -12.44
N ARG A 119 3.43 -4.58 -13.75
CA ARG A 119 4.45 -3.74 -14.41
C ARG A 119 3.98 -2.30 -14.45
N ALA A 120 4.93 -1.37 -14.46
CA ALA A 120 4.62 0.05 -14.52
C ALA A 120 3.91 0.47 -15.82
N ASP A 121 4.05 -0.29 -16.91
CA ASP A 121 3.37 -0.04 -18.19
C ASP A 121 2.00 -0.74 -18.33
N GLU A 122 1.58 -1.44 -17.28
CA GLU A 122 0.21 -1.97 -17.13
C GLU A 122 -0.66 -1.08 -16.22
N TYR A 123 -0.08 0.01 -15.71
CA TYR A 123 -0.73 1.02 -14.86
C TYR A 123 -1.12 2.25 -15.68
#